data_AF-A0A7I0J811-F1
#
_entry.id   AF-A0A7I0J811-F1
#
_cell.length_a   1.000
_cell.length_b   1.000
_cell.length_c   1.000
_cell.angle_alpha   90.00
_cell.angle_beta   90.00
_cell.angle_gamma   90.00
#
_symmetry.space_group_name_H-M   'P 1'
#
loop_
_entity.id
_entity.type
_entity.pdbx_description
1 polymer ?
#
loop_
_entity_poly.entity_id
_entity_poly.type
_entity_poly.pdbx_seq_one_letter_code
_entity_poly.pdbx_strand_id
1 'polypeptide(L)' 'MTAKTNRISFQGEPGANSDTACRNMFPTMDPLPCPTFEDAFNAVETGKAELA' A
#
# COMPACT_ATOMS: atom_id res chain seq x y z
N MET A 1 -14.80 3.06 -13.56
CA MET A 1 -14.07 1.91 -12.98
C MET A 1 -12.60 2.28 -12.98
N THR A 2 -12.04 2.59 -11.81
CA THR A 2 -10.60 2.87 -11.68
C THR A 2 -9.85 1.59 -12.00
N ALA A 3 -8.87 1.66 -12.91
CA ALA A 3 -8.05 0.50 -13.23
C ALA A 3 -7.34 0.02 -11.97
N LYS A 4 -7.34 -1.30 -11.72
CA LYS A 4 -6.64 -1.93 -10.59
C LYS A 4 -5.16 -1.59 -10.67
N THR A 5 -4.65 -0.89 -9.65
CA THR A 5 -3.24 -0.43 -9.63
C THR A 5 -2.28 -1.53 -9.17
N ASN A 6 -2.78 -2.63 -8.61
CA ASN A 6 -2.01 -3.72 -8.02
C ASN A 6 -1.05 -3.24 -6.91
N ARG A 7 -1.42 -2.15 -6.22
CA ARG A 7 -0.62 -1.53 -5.16
C ARG A 7 -1.27 -1.69 -3.80
N ILE A 8 -0.46 -1.85 -2.77
CA ILE A 8 -0.87 -1.90 -1.36
C ILE A 8 -0.16 -0.79 -0.60
N SER A 9 -0.90 0.21 -0.10
CA SER A 9 -0.33 1.28 0.70
C SER A 9 0.02 0.79 2.10
N PHE A 10 1.04 1.38 2.71
CA PHE A 10 1.34 1.14 4.13
C PHE A 10 2.05 2.36 4.70
N GLN A 11 1.90 2.60 6.00
CA GLN A 11 2.66 3.64 6.69
C GLN A 11 4.09 3.15 6.99
N GLY A 12 5.08 3.95 6.60
CA GLY A 12 6.49 3.70 6.86
C GLY A 12 7.38 3.74 5.62
N GLU A 13 8.59 3.22 5.76
CA GLU A 13 9.60 3.17 4.69
C GLU A 13 9.75 1.74 4.13
N PRO A 14 10.27 1.58 2.90
CA PRO A 14 10.64 0.26 2.36
C PRO A 14 11.55 -0.50 3.32
N GLY A 15 11.25 -1.77 3.57
CA GLY A 15 11.95 -2.61 4.56
C GLY A 15 11.39 -2.54 5.98
N ALA A 16 10.41 -1.69 6.28
CA ALA A 16 9.69 -1.74 7.56
C ALA A 16 8.93 -3.07 7.73
N ASN A 17 8.50 -3.36 8.97
CA ASN A 17 7.67 -4.54 9.24
C ASN A 17 6.38 -4.54 8.40
N SER A 18 5.80 -3.37 8.14
CA SER A 18 4.63 -3.20 7.27
C SER A 18 4.90 -3.59 5.81
N ASP A 19 6.06 -3.24 5.25
CA ASP A 19 6.47 -3.68 3.90
C ASP A 19 6.61 -5.21 3.84
N THR A 20 7.23 -5.79 4.87
CA THR A 20 7.35 -7.25 5.00
C THR A 20 5.97 -7.93 5.10
N ALA A 21 5.04 -7.37 5.86
CA ALA A 21 3.68 -7.88 5.97
C ALA A 21 2.95 -7.83 4.62
N CYS A 22 3.09 -6.72 3.88
CA CYS A 22 2.53 -6.57 2.53
C CYS A 22 3.08 -7.66 1.59
N ARG A 23 4.39 -7.85 1.55
CA ARG A 23 5.04 -8.85 0.68
C ARG A 23 4.73 -10.30 1.07
N ASN A 24 4.56 -10.57 2.35
CA ASN A 24 4.24 -11.92 2.83
C ASN A 24 2.79 -12.31 2.50
N MET A 25 1.84 -11.40 2.68
CA MET A 25 0.42 -11.66 2.43
C MET A 25 0.03 -11.49 0.96
N PHE A 26 0.64 -10.51 0.29
CA PHE A 26 0.37 -10.14 -1.10
C PHE A 26 1.66 -10.08 -1.93
N PRO A 27 2.31 -11.24 -2.17
CA PRO A 27 3.61 -11.30 -2.85
C PRO A 27 3.58 -10.80 -4.31
N THR A 28 2.40 -10.68 -4.90
CA THR A 28 2.20 -10.21 -6.28
C THR A 28 1.84 -8.73 -6.37
N MET A 29 1.67 -8.03 -5.24
CA MET A 29 1.32 -6.60 -5.21
C MET A 29 2.56 -5.75 -4.94
N ASP A 30 2.54 -4.51 -5.46
CA ASP A 30 3.60 -3.53 -5.24
C ASP A 30 3.33 -2.70 -3.98
N PRO A 31 4.19 -2.77 -2.95
CA PRO A 31 4.04 -1.96 -1.74
C PRO A 31 4.24 -0.47 -2.03
N LEU A 32 3.33 0.37 -1.52
CA LEU A 32 3.32 1.82 -1.66
C LEU A 32 3.57 2.48 -0.29
N PRO A 33 4.82 2.84 0.04
CA PRO A 33 5.13 3.50 1.31
C PRO A 33 4.46 4.88 1.39
N CYS A 34 3.89 5.18 2.55
CA CYS A 34 3.20 6.43 2.88
C CYS A 34 3.78 7.01 4.19
N PRO A 35 3.94 8.34 4.31
CA PRO A 35 4.57 8.93 5.50
C PRO A 35 3.66 8.86 6.74
N THR A 36 2.33 8.91 6.56
CA THR A 36 1.34 8.80 7.64
C THR A 36 0.33 7.70 7.37
N PHE A 37 -0.45 7.32 8.39
CA PHE A 37 -1.54 6.35 8.21
C PHE A 37 -2.67 6.97 7.38
N GLU A 38 -2.94 8.25 7.60
CA GLU A 38 -3.90 9.04 6.85
C GLU A 38 -3.57 9.04 5.36
N ASP A 39 -2.30 9.14 4.98
CA ASP A 39 -1.87 9.03 3.59
C ASP A 39 -2.09 7.62 3.02
N ALA A 40 -1.87 6.56 3.82
CA ALA A 40 -2.13 5.19 3.38
C ALA A 40 -3.62 4.94 3.13
N PHE A 41 -4.51 5.46 3.98
CA PHE A 41 -5.96 5.41 3.77
C PHE A 41 -6.39 6.24 2.56
N ASN A 42 -5.88 7.48 2.44
CA ASN A 42 -6.15 8.34 1.29
C ASN A 42 -5.68 7.70 -0.03
N ALA A 43 -4.60 6.92 -0.02
CA ALA A 43 -4.13 6.20 -1.21
C ALA A 43 -5.17 5.19 -1.72
N VAL A 44 -5.92 4.53 -0.83
CA VAL A 44 -7.02 3.64 -1.20
C VAL A 44 -8.23 4.45 -1.67
N GLU A 45 -8.62 5.49 -0.94
CA GLU A 45 -9.78 6.34 -1.30
C GLU A 45 -9.63 7.02 -2.66
N THR A 46 -8.40 7.46 -3.00
CA THR A 46 -8.08 8.10 -4.28
C THR A 46 -7.75 7.11 -5.40
N GLY A 47 -7.74 5.80 -5.12
CA GLY A 47 -7.44 4.75 -6.09
C GLY A 47 -5.95 4.67 -6.49
N LYS A 48 -5.04 5.23 -5.70
CA LYS A 48 -3.58 5.04 -5.85
C LYS A 48 -3.13 3.65 -5.40
N ALA A 49 -3.84 3.07 -4.43
CA ALA A 49 -3.68 1.69 -3.95
C ALA A 49 -5.03 0.98 -3.93
N GLU A 50 -5.01 -0.35 -4.00
CA GLU A 50 -6.20 -1.20 -3.87
C GLU A 50 -6.44 -1.65 -2.43
N LEU A 51 -5.37 -1.73 -1.64
CA LEU A 51 -5.37 -2.16 -0.24
C LEU A 51 -4.47 -1.23 0.59
N ALA A 52 -4.67 -1.23 1.91
CA ALA A 52 -3.84 -0.56 2.91
C ALA A 52 -3.56 -1.49 4.10
#